data_AF-A0A377PRJ8-F1
#
_entry.id   AF-A0A377PRJ8-F1
#
_cell.length_a   1.000
_cell.length_b   1.000
_cell.length_c   1.000
_cell.angle_alpha   90.00
_cell.angle_beta   90.00
_cell.angle_gamma   90.00
#
_symmetry.space_group_name_H-M   'P 1'
#
loop_
_entity.id
_entity.type
_entity.pdbx_description
1 polymer ?
#
loop_
_entity_poly.entity_id
_entity_poly.type
_entity_poly.pdbx_seq_one_letter_code
_entity_poly.pdbx_strand_id
1 'polypeptide(L)'
;MRQQYRLESITLRDVGVFEHTHFDFPQIKSEEKDAEKAEIHIFTGPNGCGKSTLLYALAAVFQPDPNDGGRLVRKRYRGENSSIRFIFYQEQGVFGVQNMASPDSVQQIYNTDSFYYAVTNGVRSVLWRNVSYFNHSQEYSTKKFDFAAFAYSGNRDMQSSFNVSAIQNITNSPFESSLSFGQTVRPQVLTQWIANNRTQAALARADGEVLEAEHYDLALLRISQFIRNICSLDVSFQLKRLPLEVIINMDGLKVTFDALPEGLKSIICWISDLALRLESIPWQENRDIFSQPIILFLDEVDIHLHPKWQRRILPAIQKLLPNAQVFVSTHSPFVVGSVEDAFVYRLPDPQRTVCRDPASAEVITPTPSAAGKSYQLILDEVFGIEEQFDVETEALLEKFYQLKKAYLSNPQDDSQLVALAAELSSKGSEVATIVSMELRQITRLVKKG
;
A
#
# COMPACT_ATOMS: atom_id res chain seq x y z
N MET A 1 10.96 2.93 -22.03
CA MET A 1 11.10 3.08 -20.56
C MET A 1 9.87 2.45 -19.91
N ARG A 2 10.04 1.46 -19.00
CA ARG A 2 8.93 0.61 -18.52
C ARG A 2 7.96 1.31 -17.55
N GLN A 3 8.42 2.32 -16.81
CA GLN A 3 7.57 3.19 -15.98
C GLN A 3 7.80 4.64 -16.37
N GLN A 4 7.27 5.01 -17.53
CA GLN A 4 7.41 6.36 -18.05
C GLN A 4 6.70 7.37 -17.14
N TYR A 5 5.48 7.07 -16.70
CA TYR A 5 4.66 7.95 -15.87
C TYR A 5 4.91 7.66 -14.39
N ARG A 6 5.79 8.43 -13.75
CA ARG A 6 6.16 8.26 -12.34
C ARG A 6 6.00 9.56 -11.57
N LEU A 7 5.58 9.41 -10.32
CA LEU A 7 5.75 10.45 -9.32
C LEU A 7 7.19 10.41 -8.80
N GLU A 8 7.86 11.55 -8.86
CA GLU A 8 9.29 11.68 -8.56
C GLU A 8 9.54 12.28 -7.19
N SER A 9 8.69 13.22 -6.76
CA SER A 9 8.75 13.79 -5.41
C SER A 9 7.44 14.45 -4.99
N ILE A 10 7.29 14.65 -3.67
CA ILE A 10 6.19 15.42 -3.09
C ILE A 10 6.69 16.24 -1.89
N THR A 11 6.16 17.45 -1.73
CA THR A 11 6.41 18.35 -0.60
C THR A 11 5.08 18.76 0.02
N LEU A 12 4.89 18.48 1.30
CA LEU A 12 3.68 18.83 2.04
C LEU A 12 3.99 20.01 2.97
N ARG A 13 3.16 21.05 2.92
CA ARG A 13 3.24 22.21 3.80
C ARG A 13 1.91 22.42 4.51
N ASP A 14 1.95 22.45 5.84
CA ASP A 14 0.79 22.62 6.72
C ASP A 14 -0.34 21.58 6.48
N VAL A 15 0.02 20.32 6.24
CA VAL A 15 -0.91 19.22 5.96
C VAL A 15 -0.80 18.11 7.01
N GLY A 16 -1.83 17.94 7.82
CA GLY A 16 -1.95 16.84 8.78
C GLY A 16 -0.91 16.93 9.89
N VAL A 17 0.11 16.06 9.87
CA VAL A 17 1.27 16.13 10.79
C VAL A 17 2.49 16.78 10.15
N PHE A 18 2.44 17.07 8.85
CA PHE A 18 3.56 17.59 8.08
C PHE A 18 3.50 19.12 8.02
N GLU A 19 4.44 19.78 8.71
CA GLU A 19 4.60 21.24 8.69
C GLU A 19 5.25 21.71 7.39
N HIS A 20 6.39 21.12 7.04
CA HIS A 20 7.11 21.36 5.80
C HIS A 20 8.02 20.15 5.56
N THR A 21 7.54 19.16 4.82
CA THR A 21 8.21 17.86 4.66
C THR A 21 8.31 17.48 3.19
N HIS A 22 9.49 17.07 2.76
CA HIS A 22 9.82 16.67 1.40
C HIS A 22 10.14 15.17 1.33
N PHE A 23 9.67 14.52 0.27
CA PHE A 23 9.92 13.12 -0.03
C PHE A 23 10.38 12.98 -1.48
N ASP A 24 11.49 12.28 -1.67
CA ASP A 24 11.97 11.83 -2.98
C ASP A 24 11.57 10.38 -3.23
N PHE A 25 11.13 10.08 -4.45
CA PHE A 25 10.77 8.76 -4.95
C PHE A 25 11.82 8.31 -6.00
N PRO A 26 13.00 7.86 -5.54
CA PRO A 26 14.08 7.46 -6.44
C PRO A 26 13.64 6.28 -7.30
N GLN A 27 14.16 6.26 -8.52
CA GLN A 27 13.93 5.14 -9.43
C GLN A 27 14.80 3.95 -9.04
N ILE A 28 14.27 2.74 -9.18
CA ILE A 28 15.07 1.52 -9.09
C ILE A 28 16.03 1.49 -10.30
N LYS A 29 17.32 1.27 -10.04
CA LYS A 29 18.40 1.45 -11.04
C LYS A 29 18.79 0.16 -11.78
N SER A 30 18.13 -0.97 -11.54
CA SER A 30 18.59 -2.29 -11.98
C SER A 30 17.82 -2.78 -13.21
N GLU A 31 18.18 -2.28 -14.40
CA GLU A 31 17.47 -2.59 -15.67
C GLU A 31 17.24 -4.11 -15.93
N GLU A 32 18.16 -4.99 -15.54
CA GLU A 32 18.04 -6.45 -15.73
C GLU A 32 17.08 -7.14 -14.73
N LYS A 33 16.90 -6.59 -13.52
CA LYS A 33 15.97 -7.13 -12.49
C LYS A 33 14.60 -6.44 -12.52
N ASP A 34 14.54 -5.22 -13.05
CA ASP A 34 13.38 -4.32 -13.01
C ASP A 34 12.45 -4.51 -14.21
N ALA A 35 12.87 -5.26 -15.22
CA ALA A 35 12.08 -5.52 -16.42
C ALA A 35 10.64 -5.95 -16.06
N GLU A 36 10.48 -6.89 -15.13
CA GLU A 36 9.20 -7.57 -14.90
C GLU A 36 8.59 -7.25 -13.55
N LYS A 37 8.95 -6.11 -12.94
CA LYS A 37 8.60 -5.80 -11.55
C LYS A 37 8.05 -4.39 -11.38
N ALA A 38 6.99 -4.27 -10.58
CA ALA A 38 6.49 -2.99 -10.09
C ALA A 38 7.55 -2.28 -9.22
N GLU A 39 7.55 -0.95 -9.27
CA GLU A 39 8.31 -0.12 -8.32
C GLU A 39 7.50 0.05 -7.05
N ILE A 40 8.11 -0.22 -5.88
CA ILE A 40 7.38 -0.24 -4.60
C ILE A 40 8.00 0.76 -3.61
N HIS A 41 7.17 1.66 -3.10
CA HIS A 41 7.46 2.58 -2.00
C HIS A 41 6.59 2.23 -0.78
N ILE A 42 7.21 2.02 0.37
CA ILE A 42 6.56 1.57 1.61
C ILE A 42 6.68 2.66 2.67
N PHE A 43 5.55 3.20 3.11
CA PHE A 43 5.43 4.12 4.23
C PHE A 43 5.14 3.35 5.51
N THR A 44 6.03 3.47 6.49
CA THR A 44 5.90 2.84 7.81
C THR A 44 6.20 3.83 8.92
N GLY A 45 5.78 3.53 10.14
CA GLY A 45 5.99 4.37 11.32
C GLY A 45 4.84 4.27 12.31
N PRO A 46 4.96 4.94 13.47
CA PRO A 46 4.00 4.83 14.57
C PRO A 46 2.59 5.30 14.18
N ASN A 47 1.61 4.98 15.03
CA ASN A 47 0.25 5.47 14.82
C ASN A 47 0.23 7.00 14.81
N GLY A 48 -0.53 7.58 13.88
CA GLY A 48 -0.65 9.04 13.77
C GLY A 48 0.50 9.75 13.06
N CYS A 49 1.56 9.07 12.59
CA CYS A 49 2.68 9.70 11.87
C CYS A 49 2.35 10.19 10.44
N GLY A 50 1.10 10.11 10.01
CA GLY A 50 0.64 10.68 8.74
C GLY A 50 0.72 9.78 7.51
N LYS A 51 0.90 8.46 7.64
CA LYS A 51 0.92 7.49 6.52
C LYS A 51 -0.26 7.67 5.54
N SER A 52 -1.50 7.57 6.02
CA SER A 52 -2.68 7.75 5.19
C SER A 52 -2.79 9.18 4.65
N THR A 53 -2.38 10.19 5.44
CA THR A 53 -2.34 11.60 4.97
C THR A 53 -1.41 11.77 3.77
N LEU A 54 -0.24 11.12 3.79
CA LEU A 54 0.69 11.13 2.67
C LEU A 54 0.09 10.43 1.45
N LEU A 55 -0.52 9.25 1.61
CA LEU A 55 -1.23 8.58 0.50
C LEU A 55 -2.37 9.42 -0.07
N TYR A 56 -3.14 10.12 0.78
CA TYR A 56 -4.20 11.03 0.32
C TYR A 56 -3.63 12.21 -0.46
N ALA A 57 -2.49 12.77 -0.03
CA ALA A 57 -1.80 13.83 -0.76
C ALA A 57 -1.29 13.34 -2.12
N LEU A 58 -0.74 12.13 -2.19
CA LEU A 58 -0.27 11.51 -3.42
C LEU A 58 -1.42 11.22 -4.39
N ALA A 59 -2.54 10.67 -3.91
CA ALA A 59 -3.73 10.41 -4.71
C ALA A 59 -4.37 11.70 -5.25
N ALA A 60 -4.38 12.78 -4.45
CA ALA A 60 -4.91 14.08 -4.84
C ALA A 60 -4.15 14.74 -6.01
N VAL A 61 -2.91 14.33 -6.29
CA VAL A 61 -2.19 14.72 -7.53
C VAL A 61 -3.00 14.35 -8.77
N PHE A 62 -3.71 13.21 -8.75
CA PHE A 62 -4.46 12.69 -9.89
C PHE A 62 -5.96 13.01 -9.82
N GLN A 63 -6.45 13.60 -8.73
CA GLN A 63 -7.85 13.98 -8.57
C GLN A 63 -7.97 15.31 -7.83
N PRO A 64 -7.82 16.44 -8.54
CA PRO A 64 -7.83 17.77 -7.94
C PRO A 64 -9.23 18.26 -7.57
N ASP A 65 -10.29 17.54 -7.96
CA ASP A 65 -11.63 17.97 -7.64
C ASP A 65 -11.85 17.96 -6.11
N PRO A 66 -12.24 19.10 -5.54
CA PRO A 66 -12.45 19.24 -4.11
C PRO A 66 -13.58 18.38 -3.52
N ASN A 67 -14.47 17.82 -4.35
CA ASN A 67 -15.67 17.10 -3.91
C ASN A 67 -15.50 15.57 -3.82
N ASP A 68 -14.44 14.99 -4.41
CA ASP A 68 -14.15 13.55 -4.35
C ASP A 68 -12.79 13.25 -3.69
N GLY A 69 -11.84 12.52 -4.29
CA GLY A 69 -10.58 12.10 -3.65
C GLY A 69 -9.74 13.25 -3.05
N GLY A 70 -9.79 14.45 -3.64
CA GLY A 70 -9.19 15.67 -3.09
C GLY A 70 -9.77 16.08 -1.72
N ARG A 71 -11.00 15.68 -1.40
CA ARG A 71 -11.65 15.93 -0.11
C ARG A 71 -10.90 15.29 1.06
N LEU A 72 -10.28 14.13 0.85
CA LEU A 72 -9.59 13.39 1.92
C LEU A 72 -8.38 14.18 2.45
N VAL A 73 -7.56 14.72 1.54
CA VAL A 73 -6.39 15.53 1.91
C VAL A 73 -6.79 16.92 2.39
N ARG A 74 -7.84 17.53 1.82
CA ARG A 74 -8.30 18.87 2.25
C ARG A 74 -8.76 18.90 3.70
N LYS A 75 -9.36 17.81 4.20
CA LYS A 75 -9.68 17.65 5.63
C LYS A 75 -8.45 17.65 6.55
N ARG A 76 -7.24 17.56 5.97
CA ARG A 76 -5.96 17.57 6.70
C ARG A 76 -5.26 18.93 6.64
N TYR A 77 -5.76 19.90 5.88
CA TYR A 77 -5.18 21.23 5.83
C TYR A 77 -5.31 21.96 7.18
N ARG A 78 -4.22 22.57 7.65
CA ARG A 78 -4.17 23.26 8.94
C ARG A 78 -4.53 24.74 8.86
N GLY A 79 -4.42 25.35 7.67
CA GLY A 79 -4.70 26.77 7.47
C GLY A 79 -4.60 27.22 6.02
N GLU A 80 -4.60 28.53 5.80
CA GLU A 80 -4.66 29.17 4.47
C GLU A 80 -3.39 28.94 3.62
N ASN A 81 -2.26 28.65 4.26
CA ASN A 81 -0.98 28.34 3.60
C ASN A 81 -0.80 26.86 3.24
N SER A 82 -1.79 26.02 3.54
CA SER A 82 -1.69 24.58 3.29
C SER A 82 -1.53 24.33 1.79
N SER A 83 -0.44 23.67 1.43
CA SER A 83 -0.10 23.43 0.03
C SER A 83 0.72 22.16 -0.13
N ILE A 84 0.60 21.57 -1.32
CA ILE A 84 1.31 20.37 -1.73
C ILE A 84 1.97 20.67 -3.07
N ARG A 85 3.28 20.48 -3.15
CA ARG A 85 4.06 20.54 -4.40
C ARG A 85 4.48 19.15 -4.79
N PHE A 86 4.54 18.86 -6.07
CA PHE A 86 4.94 17.54 -6.57
C PHE A 86 5.70 17.65 -7.88
N ILE A 87 6.44 16.58 -8.19
CA ILE A 87 7.01 16.34 -9.52
C ILE A 87 6.44 15.03 -10.03
N PHE A 88 5.80 15.07 -11.20
CA PHE A 88 5.28 13.90 -11.88
C PHE A 88 5.69 13.97 -13.34
N TYR A 89 6.36 12.93 -13.83
CA TYR A 89 6.81 12.85 -15.22
C TYR A 89 7.55 14.11 -15.68
N GLN A 90 8.55 14.55 -14.89
CA GLN A 90 9.35 15.76 -15.10
C GLN A 90 8.56 17.08 -15.09
N GLU A 91 7.27 17.05 -14.80
CA GLU A 91 6.41 18.23 -14.68
C GLU A 91 6.24 18.59 -13.20
N GLN A 92 6.35 19.88 -12.90
CA GLN A 92 6.08 20.39 -11.55
C GLN A 92 4.61 20.75 -11.43
N GLY A 93 4.03 20.48 -10.26
CA GLY A 93 2.68 20.91 -9.95
C GLY A 93 2.51 21.30 -8.49
N VAL A 94 1.43 22.01 -8.22
CA VAL A 94 1.09 22.54 -6.90
C VAL A 94 -0.42 22.64 -6.72
N PHE A 95 -0.90 22.31 -5.52
CA PHE A 95 -2.29 22.53 -5.12
C PHE A 95 -2.42 22.85 -3.64
N GLY A 96 -3.46 23.59 -3.24
CA GLY A 96 -3.62 24.08 -1.86
C GLY A 96 -4.81 25.00 -1.65
N VAL A 97 -4.88 25.65 -0.48
CA VAL A 97 -6.04 26.48 -0.05
C VAL A 97 -6.07 27.85 -0.72
N GLN A 98 -4.99 28.63 -0.63
CA GLN A 98 -4.95 29.99 -1.16
C GLN A 98 -3.83 30.11 -2.19
N ASN A 99 -4.06 30.91 -3.24
CA ASN A 99 -3.12 31.16 -4.32
C ASN A 99 -1.86 31.86 -3.77
N MET A 100 -0.93 31.09 -3.19
CA MET A 100 0.43 31.55 -3.00
C MET A 100 0.95 31.85 -4.40
N ALA A 101 1.44 33.07 -4.62
CA ALA A 101 2.01 33.56 -5.89
C ALA A 101 2.51 32.39 -6.73
N SER A 102 1.68 32.00 -7.71
CA SER A 102 1.98 30.86 -8.57
C SER A 102 3.37 31.13 -9.15
N PRO A 103 4.36 30.22 -9.03
CA PRO A 103 5.61 30.41 -9.73
C PRO A 103 5.30 30.74 -11.19
N ASP A 104 6.01 31.70 -11.79
CA ASP A 104 5.72 32.21 -13.14
C ASP A 104 5.64 31.12 -14.24
N SER A 105 6.03 29.88 -13.91
CA SER A 105 6.06 28.70 -14.78
C SER A 105 4.85 27.74 -14.71
N VAL A 106 3.90 27.88 -13.77
CA VAL A 106 2.73 26.98 -13.65
C VAL A 106 1.43 27.59 -14.18
N GLN A 107 0.62 26.80 -14.89
CA GLN A 107 -0.72 27.17 -15.39
C GLN A 107 -1.82 26.49 -14.55
N GLN A 108 -2.87 27.24 -14.21
CA GLN A 108 -3.98 26.76 -13.36
C GLN A 108 -4.93 25.86 -14.15
N ILE A 109 -5.13 24.62 -13.68
CA ILE A 109 -6.14 23.68 -14.19
C ILE A 109 -7.49 23.93 -13.50
N TYR A 110 -7.44 24.21 -12.20
CA TYR A 110 -8.61 24.39 -11.37
C TYR A 110 -8.36 25.54 -10.38
N ASN A 111 -9.33 26.43 -10.25
CA ASN A 111 -9.27 27.53 -9.30
C ASN A 111 -10.68 27.85 -8.77
N THR A 112 -10.80 27.90 -7.46
CA THR A 112 -11.96 28.36 -6.70
C THR A 112 -11.50 29.33 -5.64
N ASP A 113 -12.44 30.05 -5.01
CA ASP A 113 -12.14 31.00 -3.93
C ASP A 113 -11.35 30.39 -2.75
N SER A 114 -11.29 29.06 -2.61
CA SER A 114 -10.66 28.36 -1.48
C SER A 114 -9.79 27.16 -1.86
N PHE A 115 -9.54 26.93 -3.14
CA PHE A 115 -8.68 25.84 -3.60
C PHE A 115 -8.15 26.08 -5.01
N TYR A 116 -6.87 25.80 -5.23
CA TYR A 116 -6.24 25.87 -6.55
C TYR A 116 -5.47 24.59 -6.87
N TYR A 117 -5.34 24.28 -8.15
CA TYR A 117 -4.45 23.25 -8.68
C TYR A 117 -3.80 23.77 -9.97
N ALA A 118 -2.47 23.71 -10.03
CA ALA A 118 -1.68 24.21 -11.15
C ALA A 118 -0.54 23.24 -11.50
N VAL A 119 -0.19 23.20 -12.79
CA VAL A 119 0.91 22.38 -13.32
C VAL A 119 1.73 23.19 -14.33
N THR A 120 3.01 22.86 -14.46
CA THR A 120 3.86 23.38 -15.54
C THR A 120 3.36 22.87 -16.89
N ASN A 121 3.75 23.52 -17.98
CA ASN A 121 3.42 23.13 -19.37
C ASN A 121 1.94 23.19 -19.77
N GLY A 122 1.01 23.50 -18.85
CA GLY A 122 -0.38 23.82 -19.19
C GLY A 122 -1.07 22.74 -20.00
N VAL A 123 -1.69 23.12 -21.13
CA VAL A 123 -2.38 22.18 -22.04
C VAL A 123 -1.48 21.06 -22.59
N ARG A 124 -0.15 21.26 -22.62
CA ARG A 124 0.80 20.22 -23.06
C ARG A 124 1.11 19.20 -21.96
N SER A 125 0.75 19.49 -20.71
CA SER A 125 0.97 18.60 -19.58
C SER A 125 0.23 17.27 -19.75
N VAL A 126 0.90 16.18 -19.40
CA VAL A 126 0.25 14.86 -19.37
C VAL A 126 -0.84 14.81 -18.29
N LEU A 127 -0.63 15.47 -17.15
CA LEU A 127 -1.64 15.59 -16.11
C LEU A 127 -2.83 16.41 -16.59
N TRP A 128 -2.60 17.59 -17.18
CA TRP A 128 -3.68 18.44 -17.69
C TRP A 128 -4.62 17.67 -18.63
N ARG A 129 -4.05 16.87 -19.54
CA ARG A 129 -4.85 16.11 -20.51
C ARG A 129 -5.67 14.98 -19.89
N ASN A 130 -5.23 14.40 -18.77
CA ASN A 130 -5.85 13.19 -18.19
C ASN A 130 -6.73 13.48 -16.97
N VAL A 131 -6.35 14.45 -16.15
CA VAL A 131 -6.96 14.72 -14.84
C VAL A 131 -8.45 15.07 -14.93
N SER A 132 -8.89 15.76 -15.98
CA SER A 132 -10.32 16.06 -16.20
C SER A 132 -11.19 14.81 -16.41
N TYR A 133 -10.59 13.67 -16.80
CA TYR A 133 -11.30 12.42 -17.04
C TYR A 133 -11.29 11.48 -15.83
N PHE A 134 -10.45 11.76 -14.82
CA PHE A 134 -10.39 10.98 -13.59
C PHE A 134 -11.55 11.28 -12.62
N ASN A 135 -12.40 12.28 -12.90
CA ASN A 135 -13.46 12.71 -11.98
C ASN A 135 -14.85 13.00 -12.61
N HIS A 136 -15.40 12.07 -13.41
CA HIS A 136 -16.80 12.03 -13.88
C HIS A 136 -17.26 12.90 -15.08
N SER A 137 -18.35 12.40 -15.71
CA SER A 137 -19.28 12.97 -16.71
C SER A 137 -18.88 13.08 -18.18
N GLN A 138 -17.60 13.00 -18.53
CA GLN A 138 -17.22 12.95 -19.95
C GLN A 138 -17.16 11.52 -20.47
N GLU A 139 -17.45 11.34 -21.76
CA GLU A 139 -17.32 10.06 -22.47
C GLU A 139 -15.85 9.61 -22.46
N TYR A 140 -15.44 8.89 -21.42
CA TYR A 140 -14.09 8.33 -21.28
C TYR A 140 -13.74 7.46 -22.50
N SER A 141 -14.74 6.85 -23.15
CA SER A 141 -14.64 6.06 -24.37
C SER A 141 -14.05 6.82 -25.57
N THR A 142 -14.15 8.15 -25.60
CA THR A 142 -13.62 8.97 -26.70
C THR A 142 -12.14 9.31 -26.55
N LYS A 143 -11.59 9.13 -25.34
CA LYS A 143 -10.20 9.42 -25.02
C LYS A 143 -9.40 8.14 -24.94
N LYS A 144 -8.13 8.18 -25.37
CA LYS A 144 -7.16 7.15 -25.04
C LYS A 144 -6.29 7.57 -23.87
N PHE A 145 -6.01 6.63 -22.96
CA PHE A 145 -5.24 6.88 -21.75
C PHE A 145 -3.82 6.32 -21.86
N ASP A 146 -2.85 7.13 -21.45
CA ASP A 146 -1.44 6.72 -21.35
C ASP A 146 -1.13 6.03 -20.02
N PHE A 147 -1.82 6.45 -18.95
CA PHE A 147 -1.67 5.93 -17.59
C PHE A 147 -2.99 6.11 -16.81
N ALA A 148 -3.10 5.43 -15.66
CA ALA A 148 -4.20 5.63 -14.71
C ALA A 148 -3.71 5.59 -13.26
N ALA A 149 -4.51 6.11 -12.33
CA ALA A 149 -4.21 6.05 -10.90
C ALA A 149 -5.40 5.45 -10.12
N PHE A 150 -5.10 4.60 -9.12
CA PHE A 150 -6.11 3.95 -8.29
C PHE A 150 -5.66 3.90 -6.83
N ALA A 151 -6.61 3.96 -5.90
CA ALA A 151 -6.34 3.87 -4.48
C ALA A 151 -7.28 2.88 -3.78
N TYR A 152 -6.75 2.09 -2.86
CA TYR A 152 -7.52 1.14 -2.06
C TYR A 152 -7.07 1.20 -0.59
N SER A 153 -7.98 1.01 0.35
CA SER A 153 -7.66 0.83 1.78
C SER A 153 -7.89 -0.61 2.25
N GLY A 154 -7.16 -1.06 3.27
CA GLY A 154 -7.43 -2.30 3.99
C GLY A 154 -8.74 -2.25 4.79
N ASN A 155 -9.09 -1.08 5.33
CA ASN A 155 -10.37 -0.81 6.00
C ASN A 155 -11.41 -0.38 4.96
N ARG A 156 -12.33 -1.28 4.60
CA ARG A 156 -13.32 -1.04 3.53
C ARG A 156 -14.73 -1.10 4.08
N ASP A 157 -15.57 -0.20 3.56
CA ASP A 157 -16.99 -0.25 3.85
C ASP A 157 -17.68 -1.23 2.89
N MET A 158 -17.62 -2.53 3.20
CA MET A 158 -18.24 -3.59 2.40
C MET A 158 -19.73 -3.79 2.77
N GLN A 159 -20.45 -2.71 3.11
CA GLN A 159 -21.87 -2.76 3.51
C GLN A 159 -22.84 -3.06 2.36
N SER A 160 -22.38 -3.07 1.11
CA SER A 160 -23.23 -3.38 -0.05
C SER A 160 -23.26 -4.87 -0.39
N SER A 161 -24.42 -5.35 -0.84
CA SER A 161 -24.66 -6.77 -1.13
C SER A 161 -24.08 -7.22 -2.47
N PHE A 162 -23.52 -8.44 -2.51
CA PHE A 162 -22.95 -9.10 -3.68
C PHE A 162 -24.02 -9.78 -4.54
N ASN A 163 -25.06 -9.06 -4.92
CA ASN A 163 -26.20 -9.62 -5.66
C ASN A 163 -26.09 -9.39 -7.17
N VAL A 164 -26.55 -10.36 -7.96
CA VAL A 164 -26.71 -10.25 -9.42
C VAL A 164 -28.14 -10.65 -9.77
N SER A 165 -28.97 -9.68 -10.14
CA SER A 165 -30.36 -9.94 -10.52
C SER A 165 -30.52 -10.33 -12.00
N ALA A 166 -29.62 -9.84 -12.86
CA ALA A 166 -29.62 -10.11 -14.30
C ALA A 166 -28.20 -9.95 -14.88
N ILE A 167 -27.98 -10.44 -16.11
CA ILE A 167 -26.77 -10.14 -16.88
C ILE A 167 -26.98 -8.83 -17.64
N GLN A 168 -26.16 -7.81 -17.36
CA GLN A 168 -26.30 -6.46 -17.91
C GLN A 168 -24.93 -5.88 -18.27
N ASN A 169 -24.92 -4.99 -19.26
CA ASN A 169 -23.72 -4.23 -19.62
C ASN A 169 -23.34 -3.27 -18.50
N ILE A 170 -22.03 -3.16 -18.21
CA ILE A 170 -21.50 -2.21 -17.25
C ILE A 170 -21.26 -0.89 -17.96
N THR A 171 -21.94 0.18 -17.52
CA THR A 171 -21.81 1.53 -18.09
C THR A 171 -21.11 2.51 -17.16
N ASN A 172 -20.82 2.08 -15.91
CA ASN A 172 -20.08 2.87 -14.93
C ASN A 172 -18.70 3.29 -15.45
N SER A 173 -18.26 4.48 -15.07
CA SER A 173 -16.89 4.94 -15.39
C SER A 173 -15.86 4.08 -14.64
N PRO A 174 -14.72 3.72 -15.27
CA PRO A 174 -13.61 3.07 -14.57
C PRO A 174 -12.93 3.98 -13.54
N PHE A 175 -13.22 5.29 -13.53
CA PHE A 175 -12.62 6.26 -12.60
C PHE A 175 -13.55 6.68 -11.46
N GLU A 176 -14.82 6.25 -11.47
CA GLU A 176 -15.78 6.51 -10.39
C GLU A 176 -15.21 6.09 -9.03
N SER A 177 -15.02 7.06 -8.13
CA SER A 177 -14.43 6.89 -6.79
C SER A 177 -13.10 6.13 -6.77
N SER A 178 -12.35 6.12 -7.88
CA SER A 178 -11.14 5.29 -8.07
C SER A 178 -9.99 5.61 -7.10
N LEU A 179 -9.97 6.85 -6.57
CA LEU A 179 -8.94 7.36 -5.65
C LEU A 179 -9.52 7.69 -4.25
N SER A 180 -10.69 7.13 -3.92
CA SER A 180 -11.40 7.37 -2.65
C SER A 180 -10.94 6.46 -1.50
N PHE A 181 -10.03 5.52 -1.77
CA PHE A 181 -9.50 4.51 -0.84
C PHE A 181 -10.58 3.55 -0.29
N GLY A 182 -11.31 3.98 0.74
CA GLY A 182 -12.28 3.14 1.46
C GLY A 182 -13.58 2.89 0.68
N GLN A 183 -13.91 3.75 -0.29
CA GLN A 183 -15.11 3.66 -1.12
C GLN A 183 -14.83 3.18 -2.56
N THR A 184 -13.59 2.78 -2.85
CA THR A 184 -13.18 2.46 -4.23
C THR A 184 -13.82 1.18 -4.76
N VAL A 185 -13.99 0.15 -3.95
CA VAL A 185 -14.56 -1.13 -4.43
C VAL A 185 -16.05 -1.00 -4.62
N ARG A 186 -16.55 -1.49 -5.76
CA ARG A 186 -17.98 -1.52 -6.11
C ARG A 186 -18.50 -2.96 -6.19
N PRO A 187 -18.97 -3.56 -5.08
CA PRO A 187 -19.37 -4.98 -5.04
C PRO A 187 -20.36 -5.41 -6.12
N GLN A 188 -21.40 -4.61 -6.37
CA GLN A 188 -22.41 -4.93 -7.39
C GLN A 188 -21.85 -4.91 -8.81
N VAL A 189 -21.01 -3.93 -9.13
CA VAL A 189 -20.37 -3.83 -10.45
C VAL A 189 -19.37 -4.97 -10.64
N LEU A 190 -18.65 -5.33 -9.58
CA LEU A 190 -17.72 -6.46 -9.55
C LEU A 190 -18.44 -7.79 -9.78
N THR A 191 -19.54 -8.07 -9.07
CA THR A 191 -20.29 -9.32 -9.28
C THR A 191 -20.90 -9.38 -10.68
N GLN A 192 -21.40 -8.25 -11.19
CA GLN A 192 -21.87 -8.13 -12.57
C GLN A 192 -20.75 -8.45 -13.56
N TRP A 193 -19.53 -7.92 -13.34
CA TRP A 193 -18.38 -8.15 -14.21
C TRP A 193 -17.96 -9.62 -14.26
N ILE A 194 -17.88 -10.28 -13.09
CA ILE A 194 -17.59 -11.72 -13.02
C ILE A 194 -18.67 -12.51 -13.77
N ALA A 195 -19.95 -12.18 -13.55
CA ALA A 195 -21.06 -12.86 -14.21
C ALA A 195 -21.03 -12.66 -15.73
N ASN A 196 -20.73 -11.45 -16.20
CA ASN A 196 -20.55 -11.15 -17.63
C ASN A 196 -19.41 -11.97 -18.22
N ASN A 197 -18.22 -11.97 -17.62
CA ASN A 197 -17.07 -12.74 -18.09
C ASN A 197 -17.35 -14.25 -18.12
N ARG A 198 -18.04 -14.80 -17.12
CA ARG A 198 -18.44 -16.23 -17.13
C ARG A 198 -19.45 -16.54 -18.22
N THR A 199 -20.39 -15.63 -18.47
CA THR A 199 -21.42 -15.79 -19.49
C THR A 199 -20.83 -15.70 -20.89
N GLN A 200 -20.04 -14.65 -21.18
CA GLN A 200 -19.43 -14.45 -22.50
C GLN A 200 -18.44 -15.56 -22.83
N ALA A 201 -17.60 -15.99 -21.88
CA ALA A 201 -16.72 -17.13 -22.09
C ALA A 201 -17.48 -18.43 -22.39
N ALA A 202 -18.68 -18.62 -21.81
CA ALA A 202 -19.50 -19.80 -22.09
C ALA A 202 -20.15 -19.74 -23.48
N LEU A 203 -20.63 -18.57 -23.90
CA LEU A 203 -21.22 -18.33 -25.21
C LEU A 203 -20.19 -18.48 -26.32
N ALA A 204 -19.04 -17.81 -26.22
CA ALA A 204 -17.95 -17.91 -27.19
C ALA A 204 -17.49 -19.37 -27.39
N ARG A 205 -17.41 -20.18 -26.31
CA ARG A 205 -17.12 -21.63 -26.45
C ARG A 205 -18.24 -22.40 -27.17
N ALA A 206 -19.50 -22.04 -26.94
CA ALA A 206 -20.62 -22.67 -27.62
C ALA A 206 -20.64 -22.33 -29.12
N ASP A 207 -20.19 -21.13 -29.48
CA ASP A 207 -20.07 -20.65 -30.86
C ASP A 207 -18.78 -21.12 -31.55
N GLY A 208 -17.89 -21.82 -30.83
CA GLY A 208 -16.61 -22.34 -31.35
C GLY A 208 -15.45 -21.35 -31.35
N GLU A 209 -15.64 -20.18 -30.73
CA GLU A 209 -14.69 -19.06 -30.65
C GLU A 209 -13.76 -19.21 -29.44
N VAL A 210 -12.85 -20.18 -29.50
CA VAL A 210 -11.98 -20.54 -28.36
C VAL A 210 -11.11 -19.38 -27.87
N LEU A 211 -10.53 -18.59 -28.80
CA LEU A 211 -9.65 -17.47 -28.45
C LEU A 211 -10.39 -16.34 -27.72
N GLU A 212 -11.64 -16.09 -28.09
CA GLU A 212 -12.48 -15.10 -27.43
C GLU A 212 -12.90 -15.56 -26.03
N ALA A 213 -13.22 -16.85 -25.88
CA ALA A 213 -13.47 -17.41 -24.56
C ALA A 213 -12.25 -17.31 -23.63
N GLU A 214 -11.05 -17.57 -24.15
CA GLU A 214 -9.79 -17.42 -23.40
C GLU A 214 -9.54 -15.96 -22.99
N HIS A 215 -9.90 -15.00 -23.84
CA HIS A 215 -9.82 -13.57 -23.52
C HIS A 215 -10.67 -13.22 -22.29
N TYR A 216 -11.94 -13.65 -22.25
CA TYR A 216 -12.84 -13.45 -21.11
C TYR A 216 -12.43 -14.22 -19.84
N ASP A 217 -11.65 -15.29 -19.97
CA ASP A 217 -11.08 -16.02 -18.84
C ASP A 217 -9.82 -15.37 -18.26
N LEU A 218 -9.05 -14.66 -19.08
CA LEU A 218 -7.67 -14.27 -18.78
C LEU A 218 -7.55 -13.48 -17.48
N ALA A 219 -8.38 -12.46 -17.29
CA ALA A 219 -8.33 -11.61 -16.10
C ALA A 219 -8.64 -12.41 -14.83
N LEU A 220 -9.69 -13.23 -14.85
CA LEU A 220 -10.08 -14.07 -13.71
C LEU A 220 -9.03 -15.15 -13.41
N LEU A 221 -8.40 -15.72 -14.43
CA LEU A 221 -7.32 -16.70 -14.26
C LEU A 221 -6.07 -16.07 -13.62
N ARG A 222 -5.71 -14.84 -14.03
CA ARG A 222 -4.60 -14.09 -13.41
C ARG A 222 -4.90 -13.71 -11.97
N ILE A 223 -6.14 -13.32 -11.66
CA ILE A 223 -6.60 -13.08 -10.29
C ILE A 223 -6.48 -14.36 -9.45
N SER A 224 -6.96 -15.50 -9.97
CA SER A 224 -6.82 -16.80 -9.31
C SER A 224 -5.36 -17.15 -9.02
N GLN A 225 -4.45 -16.95 -9.98
CA GLN A 225 -3.02 -17.19 -9.78
C GLN A 225 -2.40 -16.22 -8.76
N PHE A 226 -2.81 -14.95 -8.77
CA PHE A 226 -2.38 -13.96 -7.79
C PHE A 226 -2.79 -14.37 -6.36
N ILE A 227 -4.05 -14.78 -6.17
CA ILE A 227 -4.56 -15.28 -4.89
C ILE A 227 -3.79 -16.54 -4.47
N ARG A 228 -3.53 -17.47 -5.39
CA ARG A 228 -2.73 -18.67 -5.13
C ARG A 228 -1.33 -18.34 -4.64
N ASN A 229 -0.67 -17.36 -5.26
CA ASN A 229 0.68 -16.94 -4.90
C ASN A 229 0.75 -16.35 -3.47
N ILE A 230 -0.33 -15.70 -3.01
CA ILE A 230 -0.41 -15.12 -1.67
C ILE A 230 -0.87 -16.17 -0.65
N CYS A 231 -2.04 -16.74 -0.90
CA CYS A 231 -2.77 -17.51 0.09
C CYS A 231 -2.45 -19.01 0.06
N SER A 232 -1.84 -19.50 -1.03
CA SER A 232 -1.73 -20.94 -1.33
C SER A 232 -3.09 -21.65 -1.36
N LEU A 233 -4.10 -20.95 -1.90
CA LEU A 233 -5.46 -21.45 -2.11
C LEU A 233 -5.76 -21.46 -3.61
N ASP A 234 -6.40 -22.52 -4.08
CA ASP A 234 -6.90 -22.60 -5.45
C ASP A 234 -8.31 -21.99 -5.49
N VAL A 235 -8.40 -20.80 -6.10
CA VAL A 235 -9.64 -20.02 -6.20
C VAL A 235 -10.12 -19.99 -7.64
N SER A 236 -11.41 -20.23 -7.87
CA SER A 236 -12.05 -20.02 -9.17
C SER A 236 -13.45 -19.43 -9.04
N PHE A 237 -13.86 -18.67 -10.04
CA PHE A 237 -15.14 -17.97 -10.06
C PHE A 237 -16.14 -18.74 -10.92
N GLN A 238 -17.33 -18.97 -10.39
CA GLN A 238 -18.41 -19.71 -11.05
C GLN A 238 -19.70 -18.89 -11.01
N LEU A 239 -20.56 -19.08 -12.01
CA LEU A 239 -21.88 -18.49 -12.04
C LEU A 239 -22.92 -19.57 -11.78
N LYS A 240 -23.60 -19.48 -10.64
CA LYS A 240 -24.81 -20.27 -10.34
C LYS A 240 -25.98 -19.65 -11.09
N ARG A 241 -26.84 -20.49 -11.67
CA ARG A 241 -27.94 -20.04 -12.55
C ARG A 241 -29.26 -19.83 -11.81
N LEU A 242 -29.49 -20.55 -10.71
CA LEU A 242 -30.74 -20.54 -9.94
C LEU A 242 -30.46 -20.64 -8.42
N PRO A 243 -30.60 -19.55 -7.64
CA PRO A 243 -30.66 -18.15 -8.11
C PRO A 243 -29.38 -17.74 -8.86
N LEU A 244 -29.46 -16.68 -9.66
CA LEU A 244 -28.31 -16.10 -10.35
C LEU A 244 -27.35 -15.51 -9.31
N GLU A 245 -26.16 -16.09 -9.19
CA GLU A 245 -25.24 -15.75 -8.10
C GLU A 245 -23.81 -16.11 -8.47
N VAL A 246 -22.86 -15.25 -8.12
CA VAL A 246 -21.44 -15.56 -8.26
C VAL A 246 -20.99 -16.40 -7.07
N ILE A 247 -20.48 -17.60 -7.36
CA ILE A 247 -19.95 -18.54 -6.38
C ILE A 247 -18.44 -18.62 -6.56
N ILE A 248 -17.72 -18.59 -5.46
CA ILE A 248 -16.28 -18.75 -5.42
C ILE A 248 -16.01 -20.18 -4.96
N ASN A 249 -15.27 -20.92 -5.77
CA ASN A 249 -14.77 -22.24 -5.40
C ASN A 249 -13.36 -22.08 -4.83
N MET A 250 -13.20 -22.42 -3.55
CA MET A 250 -11.94 -22.40 -2.80
C MET A 250 -11.56 -23.82 -2.42
N ASP A 251 -10.51 -24.38 -3.02
CA ASP A 251 -10.02 -25.75 -2.76
C ASP A 251 -11.13 -26.83 -2.84
N GLY A 252 -12.11 -26.63 -3.74
CA GLY A 252 -13.25 -27.52 -3.92
C GLY A 252 -14.50 -27.12 -3.12
N LEU A 253 -14.38 -26.20 -2.17
CA LEU A 253 -15.49 -25.72 -1.34
C LEU A 253 -16.13 -24.47 -1.97
N LYS A 254 -17.43 -24.56 -2.26
CA LYS A 254 -18.21 -23.49 -2.89
C LYS A 254 -18.77 -22.53 -1.83
N VAL A 255 -18.38 -21.27 -1.90
CA VAL A 255 -18.82 -20.19 -1.00
C VAL A 255 -19.34 -18.98 -1.76
N THR A 256 -20.16 -18.17 -1.10
CA THR A 256 -20.52 -16.82 -1.55
C THR A 256 -19.46 -15.81 -1.08
N PHE A 257 -19.47 -14.60 -1.65
CA PHE A 257 -18.57 -13.52 -1.22
C PHE A 257 -18.70 -13.18 0.27
N ASP A 258 -19.90 -13.25 0.82
CA ASP A 258 -20.17 -12.91 2.23
C ASP A 258 -19.67 -13.98 3.21
N ALA A 259 -19.46 -15.21 2.75
CA ALA A 259 -18.92 -16.30 3.55
C ALA A 259 -17.38 -16.39 3.52
N LEU A 260 -16.71 -15.50 2.77
CA LEU A 260 -15.25 -15.47 2.69
C LEU A 260 -14.62 -14.96 4.00
N PRO A 261 -13.45 -15.49 4.40
CA PRO A 261 -12.63 -14.85 5.42
C PRO A 261 -12.27 -13.41 5.04
N GLU A 262 -12.32 -12.48 5.99
CA GLU A 262 -12.20 -11.03 5.72
C GLU A 262 -10.93 -10.66 4.93
N GLY A 263 -9.77 -11.22 5.32
CA GLY A 263 -8.52 -10.97 4.59
C GLY A 263 -8.55 -11.47 3.14
N LEU A 264 -9.18 -12.61 2.88
CA LEU A 264 -9.32 -13.15 1.52
C LEU A 264 -10.33 -12.35 0.71
N LYS A 265 -11.48 -11.99 1.33
CA LYS A 265 -12.50 -11.12 0.74
C LYS A 265 -11.89 -9.80 0.30
N SER A 266 -11.10 -9.17 1.17
CA SER A 266 -10.40 -7.92 0.88
C SER A 266 -9.51 -8.05 -0.36
N ILE A 267 -8.63 -9.07 -0.40
CA ILE A 267 -7.74 -9.34 -1.55
C ILE A 267 -8.53 -9.50 -2.84
N ILE A 268 -9.53 -10.39 -2.86
CA ILE A 268 -10.33 -10.70 -4.05
C ILE A 268 -11.05 -9.43 -4.54
N CYS A 269 -11.66 -8.68 -3.63
CA CYS A 269 -12.45 -7.50 -3.95
C CYS A 269 -11.62 -6.44 -4.66
N TRP A 270 -10.43 -6.12 -4.13
CA TRP A 270 -9.64 -5.02 -4.66
C TRP A 270 -8.95 -5.38 -5.96
N ILE A 271 -8.41 -6.60 -6.08
CA ILE A 271 -7.75 -7.00 -7.31
C ILE A 271 -8.75 -7.21 -8.45
N SER A 272 -9.96 -7.70 -8.15
CA SER A 272 -11.01 -7.84 -9.15
C SER A 272 -11.58 -6.48 -9.56
N ASP A 273 -11.78 -5.55 -8.62
CA ASP A 273 -12.19 -4.18 -8.95
C ASP A 273 -11.12 -3.46 -9.80
N LEU A 274 -9.84 -3.63 -9.47
CA LEU A 274 -8.74 -3.11 -10.27
C LEU A 274 -8.77 -3.70 -11.69
N ALA A 275 -8.84 -5.03 -11.82
CA ALA A 275 -8.88 -5.69 -13.12
C ALA A 275 -10.06 -5.22 -13.98
N LEU A 276 -11.26 -5.14 -13.41
CA LEU A 276 -12.46 -4.57 -14.05
C LEU A 276 -12.19 -3.17 -14.58
N ARG A 277 -11.59 -2.29 -13.77
CA ARG A 277 -11.29 -0.90 -14.16
C ARG A 277 -10.26 -0.85 -15.28
N LEU A 278 -9.18 -1.64 -15.18
CA LEU A 278 -8.13 -1.70 -16.20
C LEU A 278 -8.65 -2.21 -17.54
N GLU A 279 -9.55 -3.21 -17.54
CA GLU A 279 -10.17 -3.75 -18.76
C GLU A 279 -11.11 -2.72 -19.42
N SER A 280 -11.77 -1.89 -18.62
CA SER A 280 -12.73 -0.89 -19.11
C SER A 280 -12.08 0.40 -19.64
N ILE A 281 -10.77 0.60 -19.40
CA ILE A 281 -10.07 1.80 -19.86
C ILE A 281 -9.67 1.64 -21.34
N PRO A 282 -10.00 2.62 -22.20
CA PRO A 282 -9.48 2.70 -23.56
C PRO A 282 -8.00 3.12 -23.53
N TRP A 283 -7.09 2.15 -23.48
CA TRP A 283 -5.65 2.41 -23.46
C TRP A 283 -5.12 2.90 -24.81
N GLN A 284 -4.10 3.76 -24.76
CA GLN A 284 -3.40 4.22 -25.96
C GLN A 284 -2.65 3.08 -26.64
N GLU A 285 -2.05 2.20 -25.85
CA GLU A 285 -1.34 1.01 -26.30
C GLU A 285 -2.12 -0.26 -25.94
N ASN A 286 -2.23 -1.16 -26.92
CA ASN A 286 -2.81 -2.47 -26.69
C ASN A 286 -1.80 -3.37 -25.99
N ARG A 287 -1.94 -3.49 -24.66
CA ARG A 287 -1.13 -4.34 -23.79
C ARG A 287 -2.06 -5.17 -22.91
N ASP A 288 -1.50 -6.22 -22.32
CA ASP A 288 -2.16 -6.92 -21.23
C ASP A 288 -2.59 -5.95 -20.12
N ILE A 289 -3.80 -6.13 -19.57
CA ILE A 289 -4.42 -5.15 -18.65
C ILE A 289 -3.57 -4.89 -17.41
N PHE A 290 -2.88 -5.89 -16.86
CA PHE A 290 -2.01 -5.75 -15.69
C PHE A 290 -0.63 -5.19 -16.04
N SER A 291 -0.31 -5.11 -17.33
CA SER A 291 0.91 -4.52 -17.87
C SER A 291 0.70 -3.05 -18.29
N GLN A 292 -0.45 -2.46 -17.99
CA GLN A 292 -0.70 -1.05 -18.26
C GLN A 292 0.04 -0.13 -17.27
N PRO A 293 0.51 1.07 -17.68
CA PRO A 293 1.17 2.00 -16.78
C PRO A 293 0.18 2.55 -15.75
N ILE A 294 0.39 2.25 -14.47
CA ILE A 294 -0.49 2.73 -13.40
C ILE A 294 0.26 3.24 -12.19
N ILE A 295 -0.39 4.13 -11.45
CA ILE A 295 0.00 4.49 -10.09
C ILE A 295 -1.00 3.89 -9.12
N LEU A 296 -0.52 3.11 -8.17
CA LEU A 296 -1.37 2.37 -7.24
C LEU A 296 -1.07 2.80 -5.79
N PHE A 297 -2.10 3.22 -5.06
CA PHE A 297 -2.01 3.56 -3.65
C PHE A 297 -2.73 2.50 -2.82
N LEU A 298 -2.04 1.90 -1.85
CA LEU A 298 -2.59 0.88 -0.94
C LEU A 298 -2.41 1.35 0.49
N ASP A 299 -3.49 1.78 1.13
CA ASP A 299 -3.48 2.18 2.54
C ASP A 299 -3.74 0.96 3.43
N GLU A 300 -2.87 0.74 4.42
CA GLU A 300 -2.96 -0.34 5.41
C GLU A 300 -3.13 -1.72 4.76
N VAL A 301 -2.24 -2.06 3.83
CA VAL A 301 -2.32 -3.29 3.00
C VAL A 301 -2.33 -4.57 3.83
N ASP A 302 -1.86 -4.51 5.08
CA ASP A 302 -1.76 -5.62 6.03
C ASP A 302 -3.03 -5.89 6.84
N ILE A 303 -4.02 -4.99 6.80
CA ILE A 303 -5.23 -5.12 7.61
C ILE A 303 -6.03 -6.38 7.27
N HIS A 304 -6.46 -7.08 8.33
CA HIS A 304 -7.15 -8.38 8.29
C HIS A 304 -6.38 -9.53 7.61
N LEU A 305 -5.14 -9.30 7.15
CA LEU A 305 -4.32 -10.35 6.55
C LEU A 305 -3.59 -11.15 7.64
N HIS A 306 -3.61 -12.47 7.50
CA HIS A 306 -2.76 -13.34 8.29
C HIS A 306 -1.27 -13.03 8.02
N PRO A 307 -0.35 -13.10 9.01
CA PRO A 307 1.07 -12.78 8.81
C PRO A 307 1.73 -13.51 7.63
N LYS A 308 1.34 -14.77 7.38
CA LYS A 308 1.79 -15.55 6.21
C LYS A 308 1.44 -14.86 4.87
N TRP A 309 0.29 -14.23 4.77
CA TRP A 309 -0.16 -13.52 3.57
C TRP A 309 0.47 -12.12 3.48
N GLN A 310 0.68 -11.44 4.61
CA GLN A 310 1.43 -10.18 4.68
C GLN A 310 2.85 -10.32 4.09
N ARG A 311 3.51 -11.47 4.30
CA ARG A 311 4.82 -11.78 3.69
C ARG A 311 4.81 -12.00 2.17
N ARG A 312 3.64 -12.12 1.55
CA ARG A 312 3.50 -12.54 0.15
C ARG A 312 2.76 -11.53 -0.71
N ILE A 313 2.06 -10.56 -0.10
CA ILE A 313 1.25 -9.57 -0.82
C ILE A 313 2.09 -8.68 -1.73
N LEU A 314 3.17 -8.06 -1.23
CA LEU A 314 4.00 -7.17 -2.06
C LEU A 314 4.76 -7.92 -3.16
N PRO A 315 5.38 -9.10 -2.91
CA PRO A 315 5.98 -9.90 -3.98
C PRO A 315 4.98 -10.31 -5.07
N ALA A 316 3.74 -10.60 -4.70
CA ALA A 316 2.70 -10.95 -5.66
C ALA A 316 2.27 -9.71 -6.49
N ILE A 317 2.14 -8.54 -5.85
CA ILE A 317 1.84 -7.27 -6.52
C ILE A 317 2.95 -6.91 -7.50
N GLN A 318 4.21 -7.02 -7.05
CA GLN A 318 5.39 -6.69 -7.84
C GLN A 318 5.42 -7.46 -9.17
N LYS A 319 5.05 -8.75 -9.14
CA LYS A 319 5.00 -9.61 -10.32
C LYS A 319 3.77 -9.39 -11.19
N LEU A 320 2.62 -9.10 -10.58
CA LEU A 320 1.37 -8.94 -11.32
C LEU A 320 1.35 -7.64 -12.13
N LEU A 321 1.91 -6.56 -11.57
CA LEU A 321 1.80 -5.19 -12.11
C LEU A 321 3.18 -4.62 -12.53
N PRO A 322 3.87 -5.21 -13.53
CA PRO A 322 5.26 -4.88 -13.85
C PRO A 322 5.52 -3.42 -14.24
N ASN A 323 4.51 -2.71 -14.75
CA ASN A 323 4.64 -1.30 -15.17
C ASN A 323 4.00 -0.33 -14.17
N ALA A 324 3.73 -0.76 -12.94
CA ALA A 324 3.13 0.07 -11.90
C ALA A 324 4.16 0.72 -10.98
N GLN A 325 3.87 1.95 -10.58
CA GLN A 325 4.48 2.56 -9.39
C GLN A 325 3.50 2.43 -8.23
N VAL A 326 3.90 1.70 -7.18
CA VAL A 326 3.04 1.30 -6.07
C VAL A 326 3.51 1.98 -4.78
N PHE A 327 2.59 2.67 -4.13
CA PHE A 327 2.79 3.31 -2.84
C PHE A 327 1.93 2.62 -1.80
N VAL A 328 2.55 2.13 -0.74
CA VAL A 328 1.91 1.29 0.27
C VAL A 328 2.11 1.89 1.64
N SER A 329 1.08 1.95 2.47
CA SER A 329 1.27 2.14 3.91
C SER A 329 1.09 0.82 4.65
N THR A 330 1.87 0.62 5.70
CA THR A 330 1.75 -0.55 6.56
C THR A 330 2.27 -0.28 7.97
N HIS A 331 1.74 -1.03 8.93
CA HIS A 331 2.28 -1.15 10.28
C HIS A 331 3.03 -2.47 10.49
N SER A 332 2.98 -3.37 9.51
CA SER A 332 3.47 -4.73 9.67
C SER A 332 4.94 -4.85 9.25
N PRO A 333 5.83 -5.32 10.14
CA PRO A 333 7.20 -5.68 9.77
C PRO A 333 7.23 -6.82 8.75
N PHE A 334 6.20 -7.66 8.71
CA PHE A 334 6.08 -8.76 7.75
C PHE A 334 5.86 -8.27 6.32
N VAL A 335 5.20 -7.11 6.14
CA VAL A 335 5.04 -6.46 4.84
C VAL A 335 6.32 -5.75 4.44
N VAL A 336 6.90 -4.93 5.34
CA VAL A 336 8.13 -4.17 5.06
C VAL A 336 9.27 -5.10 4.60
N GLY A 337 9.47 -6.22 5.29
CA GLY A 337 10.52 -7.20 4.96
C GLY A 337 10.15 -8.21 3.88
N SER A 338 9.01 -8.07 3.18
CA SER A 338 8.52 -9.11 2.27
C SER A 338 9.13 -9.08 0.88
N VAL A 339 9.61 -7.91 0.43
CA VAL A 339 9.94 -7.66 -0.97
C VAL A 339 11.34 -7.08 -1.12
N GLU A 340 12.07 -7.58 -2.11
CA GLU A 340 13.36 -7.04 -2.55
C GLU A 340 13.10 -5.88 -3.53
N ASP A 341 14.05 -4.95 -3.64
CA ASP A 341 13.96 -3.83 -4.60
C ASP A 341 12.78 -2.87 -4.30
N ALA A 342 12.59 -2.51 -3.04
CA ALA A 342 11.60 -1.51 -2.62
C ALA A 342 12.27 -0.38 -1.81
N PHE A 343 11.59 0.76 -1.67
CA PHE A 343 12.03 1.89 -0.85
C PHE A 343 11.18 2.01 0.40
N VAL A 344 11.79 1.99 1.58
CA VAL A 344 11.12 2.10 2.87
C VAL A 344 11.32 3.51 3.43
N TYR A 345 10.21 4.15 3.76
CA TYR A 345 10.14 5.48 4.36
C TYR A 345 9.63 5.35 5.78
N ARG A 346 10.54 5.52 6.75
CA ARG A 346 10.18 5.59 8.17
C ARG A 346 9.72 7.01 8.48
N LEU A 347 8.41 7.19 8.68
CA LEU A 347 7.84 8.47 9.08
C LEU A 347 8.14 8.72 10.57
N PRO A 348 8.54 9.95 10.95
CA PRO A 348 8.90 10.28 12.31
C PRO A 348 7.70 10.24 13.26
N ASP A 349 7.97 10.12 14.55
CA ASP A 349 6.95 10.24 15.60
C ASP A 349 6.31 11.65 15.57
N PRO A 350 4.96 11.77 15.53
CA PRO A 350 4.29 13.06 15.54
C PRO A 350 4.55 13.89 16.82
N GLN A 351 4.96 13.26 17.93
CA GLN A 351 5.27 13.94 19.20
C GLN A 351 6.73 14.40 19.30
N ARG A 352 7.54 14.19 18.24
CA ARG A 352 8.94 14.59 18.26
C ARG A 352 9.08 16.10 18.27
N THR A 353 9.53 16.66 19.40
CA THR A 353 9.87 18.08 19.51
C THR A 353 11.21 18.34 18.81
N VAL A 354 11.17 18.78 17.55
CA VAL A 354 12.36 19.27 16.83
C VAL A 354 12.16 20.76 16.55
N CYS A 355 13.10 21.60 16.97
CA CYS A 355 13.16 22.98 16.50
C CYS A 355 13.51 22.95 15.00
N ARG A 356 12.51 23.19 14.15
CA ARG A 356 12.67 23.19 12.69
C ARG A 356 12.71 24.62 12.17
N ASP A 357 13.58 24.87 11.21
CA ASP A 357 13.53 26.11 10.43
C ASP A 357 12.32 26.02 9.47
N PRO A 358 11.31 26.90 9.60
CA PRO A 358 10.14 26.90 8.72
C PRO A 358 10.49 27.12 7.25
N ALA A 359 11.65 27.71 6.94
CA ALA A 359 12.10 27.99 5.59
C ALA A 359 12.65 26.75 4.87
N SER A 360 13.14 25.75 5.61
CA SER A 360 13.72 24.53 5.04
C SER A 360 12.79 23.34 5.21
N ALA A 361 12.54 22.58 4.14
CA ALA A 361 11.77 21.35 4.24
C ALA A 361 12.57 20.26 4.97
N GLU A 362 11.93 19.55 5.90
CA GLU A 362 12.45 18.29 6.42
C GLU A 362 12.44 17.24 5.31
N VAL A 363 13.60 16.70 4.94
CA VAL A 363 13.70 15.67 3.92
C VAL A 363 13.63 14.29 4.56
N ILE A 364 12.64 13.48 4.17
CA ILE A 364 12.56 12.07 4.55
C ILE A 364 13.24 11.24 3.47
N THR A 365 14.42 10.71 3.78
CA THR A 365 15.20 9.88 2.86
C THR A 365 14.74 8.42 2.93
N PRO A 366 14.45 7.77 1.79
CA PRO A 366 14.14 6.35 1.77
C PRO A 366 15.37 5.50 2.09
N THR A 367 15.12 4.36 2.73
CA THR A 367 16.11 3.29 2.87
C THR A 367 15.73 2.13 1.95
N PRO A 368 16.65 1.55 1.17
CA PRO A 368 16.35 0.34 0.40
C PRO A 368 15.84 -0.78 1.31
N SER A 369 14.80 -1.48 0.85
CA SER A 369 14.36 -2.74 1.47
C SER A 369 15.51 -3.73 1.37
N ALA A 370 16.06 -4.12 2.51
CA ALA A 370 17.19 -5.03 2.54
C ALA A 370 16.68 -6.47 2.66
N ALA A 371 16.67 -7.13 1.50
CA ALA A 371 16.48 -8.57 1.38
C ALA A 371 17.41 -9.33 2.33
N GLY A 372 16.89 -10.34 3.02
CA GLY A 372 17.68 -11.21 3.91
C GLY A 372 17.83 -10.70 5.36
N LYS A 373 17.24 -9.56 5.72
CA LYS A 373 17.14 -9.15 7.14
C LYS A 373 16.18 -10.04 7.91
N SER A 374 16.54 -10.38 9.14
CA SER A 374 15.63 -11.06 10.07
C SER A 374 14.50 -10.11 10.50
N TYR A 375 13.38 -10.66 10.97
CA TYR A 375 12.29 -9.84 11.51
C TYR A 375 12.73 -8.97 12.68
N GLN A 376 13.59 -9.51 13.53
CA GLN A 376 14.16 -8.79 14.66
C GLN A 376 14.95 -7.56 14.21
N LEU A 377 15.78 -7.70 13.18
CA LEU A 377 16.56 -6.57 12.67
C LEU A 377 15.68 -5.55 11.94
N ILE A 378 14.58 -5.98 11.31
CA ILE A 378 13.58 -5.05 10.75
C ILE A 378 12.85 -4.30 11.86
N LEU A 379 12.44 -4.98 12.93
CA LEU A 379 11.79 -4.37 14.09
C LEU A 379 12.70 -3.31 14.73
N ASP A 380 13.97 -3.62 14.92
CA ASP A 380 14.95 -2.68 15.45
C ASP A 380 15.20 -1.51 14.48
N GLU A 381 15.75 -1.77 13.29
CA GLU A 381 16.21 -0.71 12.39
C GLU A 381 15.06 0.13 11.80
N VAL A 382 13.94 -0.50 11.47
CA VAL A 382 12.81 0.17 10.80
C VAL A 382 11.76 0.66 11.79
N PHE A 383 11.45 -0.10 12.84
CA PHE A 383 10.41 0.26 13.80
C PHE A 383 10.96 0.84 15.10
N GLY A 384 12.24 0.65 15.42
CA GLY A 384 12.85 1.06 16.70
C GLY A 384 12.37 0.23 17.87
N ILE A 385 12.04 -1.05 17.62
CA ILE A 385 11.58 -2.00 18.63
C ILE A 385 12.72 -2.98 18.87
N GLU A 386 13.40 -2.85 20.01
CA GLU A 386 14.51 -3.71 20.42
C GLU A 386 14.03 -4.93 21.21
N GLU A 387 12.83 -4.81 21.78
CA GLU A 387 12.18 -5.82 22.60
C GLU A 387 11.82 -7.07 21.79
N GLN A 388 12.08 -8.24 22.38
CA GLN A 388 11.90 -9.56 21.76
C GLN A 388 10.93 -10.43 22.55
N PHE A 389 10.75 -10.14 23.83
CA PHE A 389 9.90 -10.90 24.73
C PHE A 389 8.67 -10.11 25.16
N ASP A 390 7.78 -10.77 25.90
CA ASP A 390 6.66 -10.08 26.53
C ASP A 390 7.14 -9.06 27.58
N VAL A 391 6.27 -8.10 27.89
CA VAL A 391 6.56 -6.96 28.78
C VAL A 391 7.09 -7.41 30.16
N GLU A 392 6.57 -8.51 30.71
CA GLU A 392 6.99 -9.00 32.02
C GLU A 392 8.39 -9.60 31.95
N THR A 393 8.65 -10.42 30.92
CA THR A 393 9.98 -11.00 30.68
C THR A 393 11.03 -9.93 30.40
N GLU A 394 10.71 -8.89 29.64
CA GLU A 394 11.63 -7.77 29.40
C GLU A 394 11.98 -7.02 30.69
N ALA A 395 10.98 -6.74 31.55
CA ALA A 395 11.22 -6.11 32.84
C ALA A 395 12.12 -6.97 33.76
N LEU A 396 11.94 -8.29 33.75
CA LEU A 396 12.81 -9.20 34.49
C LEU A 396 14.21 -9.29 33.90
N LEU A 397 14.35 -9.27 32.56
CA LEU A 397 15.65 -9.23 31.88
C LEU A 397 16.40 -7.94 32.18
N GLU A 398 15.73 -6.80 32.17
CA GLU A 398 16.32 -5.51 32.53
C GLU A 398 16.87 -5.55 33.97
N LYS A 399 16.05 -6.03 34.91
CA LYS A 399 16.47 -6.22 36.30
C LYS A 399 17.63 -7.20 36.43
N PHE A 400 17.65 -8.27 35.64
CA PHE A 400 18.75 -9.24 35.60
C PHE A 400 20.04 -8.59 35.10
N TYR A 401 20.00 -7.77 34.05
CA TYR A 401 21.18 -7.05 33.55
C TYR A 401 21.68 -6.00 34.56
N GLN A 402 20.78 -5.32 35.27
CA GLN A 402 21.14 -4.40 36.35
C GLN A 402 21.87 -5.12 37.49
N LEU A 403 21.34 -6.26 37.95
CA LEU A 403 21.99 -7.09 38.98
C LEU A 403 23.32 -7.66 38.51
N LYS A 404 23.41 -8.13 37.26
CA LYS A 404 24.67 -8.58 36.65
C LYS A 404 25.72 -7.47 36.70
N LYS A 405 25.37 -6.24 36.31
CA LYS A 405 26.28 -5.09 36.29
C LYS A 405 26.75 -4.73 37.72
N ALA A 406 25.85 -4.76 38.68
CA ALA A 406 26.17 -4.52 40.10
C ALA A 406 27.13 -5.60 40.63
N TYR A 407 26.86 -6.88 40.35
CA TYR A 407 27.70 -8.00 40.76
C TYR A 407 29.10 -7.95 40.15
N LEU A 408 29.22 -7.63 38.85
CA LEU A 408 30.52 -7.48 38.19
C LEU A 408 31.35 -6.31 38.75
N SER A 409 30.71 -5.32 39.37
CA SER A 409 31.36 -4.16 39.96
C SER A 409 31.77 -4.41 41.43
N ASN A 410 31.02 -5.24 42.17
CA ASN A 410 31.32 -5.64 43.55
C ASN A 410 30.88 -7.09 43.81
N PRO A 411 31.75 -8.10 43.60
CA PRO A 411 31.40 -9.51 43.66
C PRO A 411 31.30 -10.04 45.10
N GLN A 412 30.24 -9.68 45.82
CA GLN A 412 30.02 -10.09 47.21
C GLN A 412 28.87 -11.11 47.35
N ASP A 413 27.72 -10.85 46.71
CA ASP A 413 26.49 -11.67 46.82
C ASP A 413 25.80 -11.80 45.45
N ASP A 414 25.63 -13.04 44.97
CA ASP A 414 24.94 -13.37 43.73
C ASP A 414 23.55 -14.01 43.95
N SER A 415 23.08 -14.14 45.19
CA SER A 415 21.83 -14.86 45.53
C SER A 415 20.61 -14.32 44.77
N GLN A 416 20.45 -13.00 44.72
CA GLN A 416 19.37 -12.34 43.98
C GLN A 416 19.51 -12.52 42.46
N LEU A 417 20.74 -12.51 41.95
CA LEU A 417 21.02 -12.72 40.52
C LEU A 417 20.68 -14.15 40.10
N VAL A 418 21.08 -15.14 40.90
CA VAL A 418 20.82 -16.57 40.65
C VAL A 418 19.33 -16.89 40.79
N ALA A 419 18.66 -16.34 41.79
CA ALA A 419 17.21 -16.51 41.96
C ALA A 419 16.43 -15.97 40.75
N LEU A 420 16.76 -14.75 40.31
CA LEU A 420 16.13 -14.15 39.14
C LEU A 420 16.48 -14.89 37.83
N ALA A 421 17.71 -15.41 37.73
CA ALA A 421 18.11 -16.25 36.60
C ALA A 421 17.30 -17.55 36.53
N ALA A 422 17.01 -18.17 37.67
CA ALA A 422 16.18 -19.37 37.74
C ALA A 422 14.72 -19.07 37.35
N GLU A 423 14.19 -17.94 37.81
CA GLU A 423 12.86 -17.46 37.43
C GLU A 423 12.76 -17.22 35.92
N LEU A 424 13.69 -16.45 35.34
CA LEU A 424 13.76 -16.20 33.89
C LEU A 424 13.91 -17.50 33.08
N SER A 425 14.73 -18.44 33.56
CA SER A 425 14.93 -19.73 32.88
C SER A 425 13.67 -20.60 32.88
N SER A 426 12.76 -20.39 33.84
CA SER A 426 11.48 -21.10 33.89
C SER A 426 10.44 -20.56 32.90
N LYS A 427 10.58 -19.32 32.42
CA LYS A 427 9.63 -18.69 31.49
C LYS A 427 9.72 -19.21 30.05
N GLY A 428 10.87 -19.73 29.62
CA GLY A 428 11.01 -20.31 28.28
C GLY A 428 12.43 -20.77 27.93
N SER A 429 12.53 -21.67 26.94
CA SER A 429 13.81 -22.26 26.51
C SER A 429 14.77 -21.22 25.91
N GLU A 430 14.25 -20.23 25.19
CA GLU A 430 15.04 -19.15 24.59
C GLU A 430 15.63 -18.24 25.67
N VAL A 431 14.78 -17.75 26.59
CA VAL A 431 15.21 -16.94 27.74
C VAL A 431 16.21 -17.70 28.61
N ALA A 432 15.97 -18.99 28.89
CA ALA A 432 16.91 -19.84 29.63
C ALA A 432 18.27 -19.94 28.94
N THR A 433 18.28 -20.04 27.61
CA THR A 433 19.52 -20.09 26.83
C THR A 433 20.30 -18.78 26.98
N ILE A 434 19.64 -17.63 26.81
CA ILE A 434 20.24 -16.29 27.00
C ILE A 434 20.84 -16.17 28.41
N VAL A 435 20.05 -16.40 29.44
CA VAL A 435 20.48 -16.27 30.84
C VAL A 435 21.64 -17.22 31.16
N SER A 436 21.61 -18.46 30.66
CA SER A 436 22.69 -19.42 30.87
C SER A 436 24.01 -18.98 30.23
N MET A 437 23.96 -18.35 29.06
CA MET A 437 25.15 -17.79 28.39
C MET A 437 25.71 -16.63 29.21
N GLU A 438 24.83 -15.75 29.70
CA GLU A 438 25.21 -14.60 30.52
C GLU A 438 25.87 -15.03 31.85
N LEU A 439 25.29 -16.00 32.57
CA LEU A 439 25.90 -16.53 33.79
C LEU A 439 27.29 -17.13 33.53
N ARG A 440 27.48 -17.87 32.43
CA ARG A 440 28.79 -18.40 32.04
C ARG A 440 29.79 -17.27 31.74
N GLN A 441 29.37 -16.17 31.12
CA GLN A 441 30.23 -15.01 30.90
C GLN A 441 30.67 -14.39 32.23
N ILE A 442 29.75 -14.24 33.18
CA ILE A 442 30.05 -13.72 34.53
C ILE A 442 31.11 -14.61 35.20
N THR A 443 30.92 -15.93 35.23
CA THR A 443 31.89 -16.86 35.84
C THR A 443 33.28 -16.76 35.20
N ARG A 444 33.36 -16.51 33.89
CA ARG A 444 34.64 -16.34 33.18
C ARG A 444 35.35 -15.03 33.53
N LEU A 445 34.61 -13.94 33.69
CA LEU A 445 35.16 -12.63 34.01
C LEU A 445 35.63 -12.55 35.46
N VAL A 446 34.83 -13.08 36.40
CA VAL A 446 35.16 -13.09 37.84
C VAL A 446 36.35 -14.02 38.14
N LYS A 447 36.58 -15.10 37.37
CA LYS A 447 37.77 -15.96 37.54
C LYS A 447 39.07 -15.36 36.98
N LYS A 448 39.02 -14.25 36.24
CA LYS A 448 40.19 -13.62 35.59
C LYS A 448 40.67 -12.35 36.29
N GLY A 449 39.84 -11.73 37.12
CA GLY A 449 40.24 -10.65 38.05
C GLY A 449 40.57 -11.24 39.41
#